data_AF-A0A0S8G5M7-F1
#
_entry.id   AF-A0A0S8G5M7-F1
#
_cell.length_a   1.000
_cell.length_b   1.000
_cell.length_c   1.000
_cell.angle_alpha   90.00
_cell.angle_beta   90.00
_cell.angle_gamma   90.00
#
_symmetry.space_group_name_H-M   'P 1'
#
loop_
_entity.id
_entity.type
_entity.pdbx_description
1 polymer ?
#
loop_
_entity_poly.entity_id
_entity_poly.type
_entity_poly.pdbx_seq_one_letter_code
_entity_poly.pdbx_strand_id
1 'polypeptide(L)'
;MAQPTSFKADPEGKAAGEQRIPKERVDAMIAKAKADAEAKAAAAEERARLESERRKELEARSHAPAAPAPKSEERAPLSRAQLRALVDSGEITQDEMDAELERQIEMRIEKRVSSIQDVKTRAAKINTEISQYIERVGDLDNPTSDNHKRVKAEFKALRERDFPNDATTELLALRAVFGDLDKIRIPETGHKERETDKTTHSGAGGEEQEETPSGPGPLKGLSKEYIDHYQKGIDAGRYKGWDDERLIRIQKRALARG
;
A
#
# COMPACT_ATOMS: atom_id res chain seq x y z
N MET A 1 0.62 19.64 50.09
CA MET A 1 0.27 21.06 50.22
C MET A 1 1.52 21.90 49.95
N ALA A 2 1.38 22.90 49.08
CA ALA A 2 2.12 24.16 48.95
C ALA A 2 3.68 24.17 48.85
N GLN A 3 4.16 24.70 47.71
CA GLN A 3 5.47 25.37 47.58
C GLN A 3 5.49 26.68 48.44
N PRO A 4 6.62 27.39 48.65
CA PRO A 4 7.28 28.18 47.59
C PRO A 4 8.81 28.37 47.67
N THR A 5 9.28 28.83 46.52
CA THR A 5 10.57 29.34 46.03
C THR A 5 11.23 30.48 46.81
N SER A 6 12.57 30.58 46.73
CA SER A 6 13.36 31.82 46.42
C SER A 6 14.86 31.52 46.57
N PHE A 7 15.64 31.39 45.49
CA PHE A 7 16.33 32.45 44.74
C PHE A 7 17.08 33.47 45.62
N LYS A 8 18.41 33.31 45.67
CA LYS A 8 19.38 34.34 46.06
C LYS A 8 20.39 34.45 44.91
N ALA A 9 20.41 35.61 44.26
CA ALA A 9 21.50 36.08 43.42
C ALA A 9 22.74 36.32 44.31
N ASP A 10 23.97 36.19 43.79
CA ASP A 10 24.74 37.24 43.12
C ASP A 10 26.18 36.69 42.91
N PRO A 11 27.16 37.40 42.30
CA PRO A 11 27.17 38.19 41.06
C PRO A 11 28.45 37.87 40.22
N GLU A 12 28.66 38.62 39.14
CA GLU A 12 29.92 38.78 38.38
C GLU A 12 30.20 37.81 37.20
N GLY A 13 29.95 38.32 35.99
CA GLY A 13 30.34 37.62 34.76
C GLY A 13 30.06 38.41 33.48
N LYS A 14 30.68 39.60 33.35
CA LYS A 14 30.99 40.31 32.09
C LYS A 14 29.88 40.50 31.04
N ALA A 15 29.48 41.76 30.91
CA ALA A 15 28.75 42.32 29.78
C ALA A 15 29.34 41.91 28.42
N ALA A 16 28.61 41.09 27.66
CA ALA A 16 28.74 40.99 26.21
C ALA A 16 27.81 42.06 25.62
N GLY A 17 28.43 43.08 25.01
CA GLY A 17 27.76 44.27 24.49
C GLY A 17 26.62 43.93 23.53
N GLU A 18 25.45 44.45 23.88
CA GLU A 18 24.28 44.56 23.03
C GLU A 18 24.66 45.48 21.86
N GLN A 19 25.18 44.90 20.77
CA GLN A 19 25.44 45.62 19.53
C GLN A 19 24.10 46.06 18.95
N ARG A 20 23.62 47.23 19.39
CA ARG A 20 22.51 47.94 18.74
C ARG A 20 22.92 48.16 17.29
N ILE A 21 22.30 47.40 16.39
CA ILE A 21 22.41 47.62 14.94
C ILE A 21 22.02 49.09 14.70
N PRO A 22 22.89 49.92 14.10
CA PRO A 22 22.55 51.31 13.79
C PRO A 22 21.24 51.35 13.00
N LYS A 23 20.32 52.25 13.35
CA LYS A 23 18.99 52.32 12.71
C LYS A 23 19.09 52.40 11.18
N GLU A 24 20.08 53.13 10.67
CA GLU A 24 20.40 53.23 9.24
C GLU A 24 20.69 51.87 8.57
N ARG A 25 21.31 50.93 9.29
CA ARG A 25 21.58 49.57 8.80
C ARG A 25 20.34 48.69 8.83
N VAL A 26 19.43 48.91 9.80
CA VAL A 26 18.10 48.26 9.83
C VAL A 26 17.24 48.79 8.70
N ASP A 27 17.21 50.11 8.48
CA ASP A 27 16.46 50.75 7.41
C ASP A 27 16.98 50.34 6.02
N ALA A 28 18.31 50.26 5.84
CA ALA A 28 18.91 49.72 4.62
C ALA A 28 18.57 48.24 4.39
N MET A 29 18.47 47.44 5.45
CA MET A 29 18.09 46.03 5.35
C MET A 29 16.61 45.86 5.01
N ILE A 30 15.73 46.71 5.56
CA ILE A 30 14.31 46.77 5.21
C ILE A 30 14.14 47.22 3.75
N ALA A 31 14.86 48.25 3.32
CA ALA A 31 14.84 48.71 1.93
C ALA A 31 15.31 47.63 0.96
N LYS A 32 16.38 46.90 1.29
CA LYS A 32 16.87 45.78 0.49
C LYS A 32 15.87 44.61 0.46
N ALA A 33 15.29 44.26 1.61
CA ALA A 33 14.27 43.21 1.68
C ALA A 33 13.02 43.57 0.86
N LYS A 34 12.64 44.85 0.83
CA LYS A 34 11.54 45.35 0.01
C LYS A 34 11.87 45.30 -1.49
N ALA A 35 13.07 45.71 -1.89
CA ALA A 35 13.53 45.59 -3.27
C ALA A 35 13.61 44.12 -3.74
N ASP A 36 14.09 43.22 -2.88
CA ASP A 36 14.14 41.78 -3.18
C ASP A 36 12.73 41.16 -3.24
N ALA A 37 11.78 41.65 -2.44
CA ALA A 37 10.38 41.24 -2.49
C ALA A 37 9.68 41.72 -3.77
N GLU A 38 9.92 42.97 -4.19
CA GLU A 38 9.41 43.53 -5.45
C GLU A 38 10.02 42.82 -6.67
N ALA A 39 11.31 42.51 -6.65
CA ALA A 39 11.97 41.74 -7.71
C ALA A 39 11.41 40.30 -7.81
N LYS A 40 11.10 39.67 -6.68
CA LYS A 40 10.45 38.34 -6.65
C LYS A 40 9.00 38.40 -7.12
N ALA A 41 8.26 39.45 -6.79
CA ALA A 41 6.90 39.66 -7.28
C ALA A 41 6.89 39.84 -8.81
N ALA A 42 7.78 40.67 -9.35
CA ALA A 42 7.94 40.85 -10.80
C ALA A 42 8.36 39.55 -11.52
N ALA A 43 9.27 38.77 -10.93
CA ALA A 43 9.66 37.47 -11.47
C ALA A 43 8.54 36.41 -11.40
N ALA A 44 7.66 36.49 -10.40
CA ALA A 44 6.49 35.62 -10.29
C ALA A 44 5.42 35.98 -11.32
N GLU A 45 5.20 37.27 -11.59
CA GLU A 45 4.28 37.76 -12.62
C GLU A 45 4.74 37.36 -14.03
N GLU A 46 6.02 37.52 -14.36
CA GLU A 46 6.58 37.06 -15.64
C GLU A 46 6.51 35.54 -15.80
N ARG A 47 6.75 34.77 -14.73
CA ARG A 47 6.56 33.31 -14.74
C ARG A 47 5.10 32.91 -14.94
N ALA A 48 4.16 33.58 -14.27
CA ALA A 48 2.74 33.33 -14.44
C ALA A 48 2.26 33.67 -15.86
N ARG A 49 2.82 34.72 -16.47
CA ARG A 49 2.56 35.09 -17.87
C ARG A 49 3.06 34.02 -18.83
N LEU A 50 4.32 33.60 -18.70
CA LEU A 50 4.92 32.53 -19.50
C LEU A 50 4.15 31.20 -19.36
N GLU A 51 3.71 30.87 -18.15
CA GLU A 51 2.91 29.68 -17.89
C GLU A 51 1.52 29.77 -18.54
N SER A 52 0.89 30.94 -18.51
CA SER A 52 -0.38 31.19 -19.19
C SER A 52 -0.25 31.13 -20.72
N GLU A 53 0.85 31.62 -21.28
CA GLU A 53 1.16 31.54 -22.71
C GLU A 53 1.43 30.10 -23.13
N ARG A 54 2.23 29.35 -22.35
CA ARG A 54 2.48 27.93 -22.57
C ARG A 54 1.20 27.09 -22.47
N ARG A 55 0.31 27.42 -21.53
CA ARG A 55 -0.98 26.74 -21.39
C ARG A 55 -1.90 27.03 -22.58
N LYS A 56 -1.95 28.28 -23.04
CA LYS A 56 -2.67 28.66 -24.26
C LYS A 56 -2.10 27.99 -25.50
N GLU A 57 -0.79 27.83 -25.59
CA GLU A 57 -0.13 27.11 -26.69
C GLU A 57 -0.47 25.61 -26.68
N LEU A 58 -0.46 24.97 -25.50
CA LEU A 58 -0.88 23.58 -25.33
C LEU A 58 -2.37 23.39 -25.63
N GLU A 59 -3.20 24.33 -25.20
CA GLU A 59 -4.65 24.32 -25.47
C GLU A 59 -4.96 24.60 -26.95
N ALA A 60 -4.22 25.50 -27.59
CA ALA A 60 -4.30 25.72 -29.04
C ALA A 60 -3.83 24.49 -29.82
N ARG A 61 -2.83 23.75 -29.32
CA ARG A 61 -2.37 22.50 -29.94
C ARG A 61 -3.34 21.33 -29.70
N SER A 62 -4.09 21.34 -28.59
CA SER A 62 -5.12 20.32 -28.31
C SER A 62 -6.46 20.60 -29.00
N HIS A 63 -6.76 21.88 -29.27
CA HIS A 63 -7.98 22.32 -29.97
C HIS A 63 -7.76 22.70 -31.43
N ALA A 64 -6.51 22.70 -31.92
CA ALA A 64 -6.26 22.77 -33.33
C ALA A 64 -7.02 21.60 -33.97
N PRO A 65 -8.00 21.86 -34.85
CA PRO A 65 -8.58 20.79 -35.65
C PRO A 65 -7.39 20.13 -36.32
N ALA A 66 -7.28 18.81 -36.18
CA ALA A 66 -6.25 18.05 -36.86
C ALA A 66 -6.27 18.51 -38.32
N ALA A 67 -5.30 19.35 -38.71
CA ALA A 67 -4.99 19.53 -40.12
C ALA A 67 -4.89 18.10 -40.60
N PRO A 68 -5.70 17.69 -41.61
CA PRO A 68 -5.77 16.30 -41.99
C PRO A 68 -4.33 15.90 -42.18
N ALA A 69 -3.84 15.02 -41.28
CA ALA A 69 -2.51 14.47 -41.43
C ALA A 69 -2.49 14.07 -42.90
N PRO A 70 -1.51 14.52 -43.72
CA PRO A 70 -1.38 13.93 -45.03
C PRO A 70 -1.48 12.44 -44.76
N LYS A 71 -2.45 11.78 -45.41
CA LYS A 71 -2.69 10.36 -45.22
C LYS A 71 -1.39 9.69 -45.61
N SER A 72 -0.48 9.61 -44.64
CA SER A 72 0.55 8.63 -44.57
C SER A 72 -0.28 7.40 -44.28
N GLU A 73 -0.87 6.88 -45.36
CA GLU A 73 -0.99 5.44 -45.52
C GLU A 73 0.19 4.87 -44.77
N GLU A 74 -0.10 3.99 -43.83
CA GLU A 74 0.85 3.20 -43.09
C GLU A 74 1.59 2.31 -44.12
N ARG A 75 2.36 2.95 -45.00
CA ARG A 75 3.18 2.34 -46.02
C ARG A 75 4.24 1.65 -45.21
N ALA A 76 4.28 0.33 -45.36
CA ALA A 76 5.33 -0.47 -44.77
C ALA A 76 6.67 0.24 -45.02
N PRO A 77 7.55 0.34 -44.01
CA PRO A 77 8.79 1.07 -44.13
C PRO A 77 9.52 0.59 -45.39
N LEU A 78 9.73 1.51 -46.33
CA LEU A 78 10.31 1.20 -47.63
C LEU A 78 11.68 0.57 -47.38
N SER A 79 11.90 -0.60 -47.98
CA SER A 79 13.20 -1.26 -47.87
C SER A 79 14.28 -0.41 -48.52
N ARG A 80 15.53 -0.57 -48.07
CA ARG A 80 16.69 0.13 -48.66
C ARG A 80 16.79 -0.06 -50.18
N ALA A 81 16.38 -1.23 -50.68
CA ALA A 81 16.36 -1.52 -52.11
C ALA A 81 15.28 -0.71 -52.86
N GLN A 82 14.10 -0.52 -52.25
CA GLN A 82 13.04 0.29 -52.82
C GLN A 82 13.39 1.78 -52.80
N LEU A 83 14.01 2.27 -51.71
CA LEU A 83 14.46 3.66 -51.65
C LEU A 83 15.55 3.96 -52.69
N ARG A 84 16.49 3.03 -52.90
CA ARG A 84 17.47 3.16 -54.00
C ARG A 84 16.81 3.19 -55.38
N ALA A 85 15.81 2.36 -55.61
CA ALA A 85 15.07 2.39 -56.88
C ALA A 85 14.34 3.72 -57.11
N LEU A 86 13.89 4.40 -56.05
CA LEU A 86 13.31 5.75 -56.12
C LEU A 86 14.36 6.83 -56.37
N VAL A 87 15.59 6.65 -55.87
CA VAL A 87 16.73 7.51 -56.21
C VAL A 87 17.11 7.33 -57.68
N ASP A 88 17.19 6.08 -58.13
CA ASP A 88 17.52 5.74 -59.51
C ASP A 88 16.45 6.22 -60.50
N SER A 89 15.18 6.27 -60.10
CA SER A 89 14.09 6.86 -60.90
C SER A 89 14.03 8.39 -60.83
N GLY A 90 14.84 9.02 -59.96
CA GLY A 90 14.87 10.46 -59.75
C GLY A 90 13.66 11.01 -58.98
N GLU A 91 12.85 10.14 -58.36
CA GLU A 91 11.71 10.54 -57.55
C GLU A 91 12.12 11.11 -56.19
N ILE A 92 13.26 10.65 -55.66
CA ILE A 92 13.88 11.18 -54.44
C ILE A 92 15.38 11.38 -54.66
N THR A 93 15.99 12.26 -53.86
CA THR A 93 17.44 12.46 -53.83
C THR A 93 18.12 11.48 -52.88
N GLN A 94 19.45 11.35 -53.03
CA GLN A 94 20.26 10.54 -52.12
C GLN A 94 20.12 11.00 -50.66
N ASP A 95 20.07 12.32 -50.43
CA ASP A 95 19.91 12.92 -49.11
C ASP A 95 18.53 12.60 -48.50
N GLU A 96 17.47 12.61 -49.32
CA GLU A 96 16.13 12.21 -48.89
C GLU A 96 16.02 10.72 -48.57
N MET A 97 16.72 9.86 -49.32
CA MET A 97 16.83 8.44 -48.97
C MET A 97 17.51 8.25 -47.62
N ASP A 98 18.63 8.93 -47.39
CA ASP A 98 19.40 8.78 -46.14
C ASP A 98 18.59 9.31 -44.94
N ALA A 99 17.88 10.43 -45.09
CA ALA A 99 16.97 10.95 -44.06
C ALA A 99 15.81 10.00 -43.74
N GLU A 100 15.21 9.37 -44.77
CA GLU A 100 14.13 8.41 -44.57
C GLU A 100 14.63 7.13 -43.88
N LEU A 101 15.84 6.65 -44.23
CA LEU A 101 16.47 5.53 -43.53
C LEU A 101 16.75 5.85 -42.07
N GLU A 102 17.28 7.05 -41.78
CA GLU A 102 17.54 7.52 -40.42
C GLU A 102 16.25 7.58 -39.60
N ARG A 103 15.17 8.14 -40.16
CA ARG A 103 13.84 8.15 -39.54
C ARG A 103 13.32 6.74 -39.24
N GLN A 104 13.47 5.81 -40.18
CA GLN A 104 13.06 4.41 -39.98
C GLN A 104 13.89 3.69 -38.91
N ILE A 105 15.16 4.06 -38.75
CA ILE A 105 16.03 3.53 -37.68
C ILE A 105 15.59 4.11 -36.34
N GLU A 106 15.36 5.42 -36.26
CA GLU A 106 14.90 6.09 -35.05
C GLU A 106 13.57 5.52 -34.56
N MET A 107 12.57 5.38 -35.44
CA MET A 107 11.29 4.74 -35.09
C MET A 107 11.46 3.30 -34.59
N ARG A 108 12.37 2.52 -35.18
CA ARG A 108 12.67 1.15 -34.72
C ARG A 108 13.34 1.14 -33.35
N ILE A 109 14.25 2.07 -33.10
CA ILE A 109 14.90 2.23 -31.80
C ILE A 109 13.87 2.64 -30.75
N GLU A 110 13.06 3.66 -31.03
CA GLU A 110 12.02 4.15 -30.12
C GLU A 110 11.03 3.02 -29.77
N LYS A 111 10.53 2.29 -30.77
CA LYS A 111 9.64 1.14 -30.56
C LYS A 111 10.30 0.04 -29.73
N ARG A 112 11.59 -0.20 -29.91
CA ARG A 112 12.32 -1.19 -29.11
C ARG A 112 12.51 -0.72 -27.68
N VAL A 113 12.86 0.55 -27.47
CA VAL A 113 13.02 1.15 -26.14
C VAL A 113 11.70 1.13 -25.38
N SER A 114 10.60 1.54 -26.02
CA SER A 114 9.26 1.49 -25.40
C SER A 114 8.87 0.07 -25.05
N SER A 115 9.09 -0.90 -25.94
CA SER A 115 8.81 -2.32 -25.63
C SER A 115 9.61 -2.85 -24.44
N ILE A 116 10.87 -2.42 -24.28
CA ILE A 116 11.70 -2.80 -23.13
C ILE A 116 11.17 -2.15 -21.84
N GLN A 117 10.75 -0.89 -21.91
CA GLN A 117 10.13 -0.20 -20.77
C GLN A 117 8.81 -0.87 -20.36
N ASP A 118 7.97 -1.26 -21.31
CA ASP A 118 6.71 -1.97 -21.06
C ASP A 118 6.95 -3.31 -20.36
N VAL A 119 7.95 -4.08 -20.80
CA VAL A 119 8.33 -5.35 -20.15
C VAL A 119 8.82 -5.09 -18.72
N LYS A 120 9.66 -4.07 -18.49
CA LYS A 120 10.16 -3.73 -17.16
C LYS A 120 9.05 -3.26 -16.21
N THR A 121 8.16 -2.39 -16.69
CA THR A 121 7.03 -1.89 -15.87
C THR A 121 6.05 -3.01 -15.55
N ARG A 122 5.80 -3.94 -16.49
CA ARG A 122 4.98 -5.12 -16.23
C ARG A 122 5.61 -6.04 -15.18
N ALA A 123 6.91 -6.31 -15.27
CA ALA A 123 7.62 -7.12 -14.27
C ALA A 123 7.59 -6.47 -12.88
N ALA A 124 7.78 -5.15 -12.81
CA ALA A 124 7.68 -4.40 -11.55
C ALA A 124 6.28 -4.51 -10.94
N LYS A 125 5.22 -4.34 -11.74
CA LYS A 125 3.83 -4.49 -11.28
C LYS A 125 3.55 -5.88 -10.73
N ILE A 126 3.99 -6.94 -11.42
CA ILE A 126 3.83 -8.33 -10.96
C ILE A 126 4.50 -8.52 -9.60
N ASN A 127 5.75 -8.07 -9.45
CA ASN A 127 6.47 -8.18 -8.18
C ASN A 127 5.78 -7.39 -7.05
N THR A 128 5.28 -6.18 -7.33
CA THR A 128 4.51 -5.40 -6.36
C THR A 128 3.25 -6.14 -5.92
N GLU A 129 2.51 -6.76 -6.84
CA GLU A 129 1.34 -7.56 -6.48
C GLU A 129 1.71 -8.77 -5.61
N ILE A 130 2.77 -9.50 -5.95
CA ILE A 130 3.25 -10.62 -5.13
C ILE A 130 3.59 -10.15 -3.71
N SER A 131 4.31 -9.03 -3.56
CA SER A 131 4.61 -8.45 -2.24
C SER A 131 3.33 -8.11 -1.47
N GLN A 132 2.31 -7.58 -2.13
CA GLN A 132 1.02 -7.29 -1.49
C GLN A 132 0.30 -8.57 -1.02
N TYR A 133 0.41 -9.68 -1.75
CA TYR A 133 -0.10 -10.97 -1.25
C TYR A 133 0.65 -11.39 0.01
N ILE A 134 1.99 -11.28 0.03
CA ILE A 134 2.82 -11.66 1.19
C ILE A 134 2.49 -10.79 2.41
N GLU A 135 2.31 -9.48 2.23
CA GLU A 135 1.94 -8.56 3.31
C GLU A 135 0.55 -8.87 3.89
N ARG A 136 -0.41 -9.21 3.02
CA ARG A 136 -1.79 -9.53 3.44
C ARG A 136 -1.91 -10.91 4.06
N VAL A 137 -1.11 -11.86 3.59
CA VAL A 137 -1.09 -13.25 4.00
C VAL A 137 0.28 -13.52 4.63
N GLY A 138 0.44 -13.06 5.88
CA GLY A 138 1.73 -12.98 6.56
C GLY A 138 2.47 -14.30 6.80
N ASP A 139 1.85 -15.44 6.50
CA ASP A 139 2.49 -16.75 6.56
C ASP A 139 3.02 -17.24 5.19
N LEU A 140 2.86 -16.48 4.10
CA LEU A 140 3.38 -16.86 2.77
C LEU A 140 4.90 -16.88 2.67
N ASP A 141 5.58 -16.07 3.48
CA ASP A 141 7.05 -16.03 3.52
C ASP A 141 7.64 -17.23 4.29
N ASN A 142 6.82 -17.91 5.11
CA ASN A 142 7.26 -19.08 5.84
C ASN A 142 7.10 -20.36 4.98
N PRO A 143 8.19 -21.04 4.58
CA PRO A 143 8.11 -22.23 3.74
C PRO A 143 7.42 -23.43 4.40
N THR A 144 7.26 -23.39 5.72
CA THR A 144 6.58 -24.45 6.49
C THR A 144 5.07 -24.21 6.64
N SER A 145 4.58 -23.01 6.30
CA SER A 145 3.15 -22.69 6.40
C SER A 145 2.33 -23.49 5.39
N ASP A 146 1.07 -23.74 5.74
CA ASP A 146 0.17 -24.45 4.84
C ASP A 146 -0.23 -23.58 3.64
N ASN A 147 -0.30 -22.26 3.81
CA ASN A 147 -0.53 -21.32 2.72
C ASN A 147 0.60 -21.34 1.68
N HIS A 148 1.86 -21.33 2.12
CA HIS A 148 3.01 -21.46 1.21
C HIS A 148 2.99 -22.79 0.45
N LYS A 149 2.68 -23.90 1.13
CA LYS A 149 2.56 -25.23 0.49
C LYS A 149 1.45 -25.26 -0.56
N ARG A 150 0.30 -24.63 -0.30
CA ARG A 150 -0.82 -24.54 -1.24
C ARG A 150 -0.43 -23.78 -2.51
N VAL A 151 0.22 -22.63 -2.37
CA VAL A 151 0.73 -21.85 -3.51
C VAL A 151 1.76 -22.65 -4.29
N LYS A 152 2.68 -23.32 -3.61
CA LYS A 152 3.70 -24.17 -4.25
C LYS A 152 3.08 -25.34 -5.02
N ALA A 153 2.01 -25.94 -4.49
CA ALA A 153 1.28 -27.00 -5.17
C ALA A 153 0.59 -26.49 -6.45
N GLU A 154 -0.09 -25.33 -6.38
CA GLU A 154 -0.70 -24.71 -7.55
C GLU A 154 0.35 -24.26 -8.57
N PHE A 155 1.46 -23.69 -8.13
CA PHE A 155 2.58 -23.32 -8.99
C PHE A 155 3.13 -24.55 -9.73
N LYS A 156 3.26 -25.69 -9.04
CA LYS A 156 3.64 -26.95 -9.67
C LYS A 156 2.59 -27.41 -10.69
N ALA A 157 1.30 -27.32 -10.37
CA ALA A 157 0.21 -27.69 -11.27
C ALA A 157 0.17 -26.81 -12.54
N LEU A 158 0.47 -25.52 -12.41
CA LEU A 158 0.60 -24.62 -13.55
C LEU A 158 1.81 -25.00 -14.42
N ARG A 159 2.93 -25.36 -13.81
CA ARG A 159 4.10 -25.85 -14.55
C ARG A 159 3.85 -27.16 -15.30
N GLU A 160 3.04 -28.05 -14.74
CA GLU A 160 2.58 -29.27 -15.42
C GLU A 160 1.67 -28.99 -16.61
N ARG A 161 1.14 -27.75 -16.74
CA ARG A 161 0.35 -27.25 -17.88
C ARG A 161 1.15 -26.34 -18.81
N ASP A 162 2.47 -26.49 -18.83
CA ASP A 162 3.40 -25.74 -19.69
C ASP A 162 3.51 -24.23 -19.40
N PHE A 163 3.12 -23.77 -18.21
CA PHE A 163 3.41 -22.40 -17.80
C PHE A 163 4.90 -22.23 -17.43
N PRO A 164 5.52 -21.08 -17.76
CA PRO A 164 6.94 -20.83 -17.50
C PRO A 164 7.26 -20.71 -16.00
N ASN A 165 8.53 -20.92 -15.64
CA ASN A 165 9.00 -20.73 -14.26
C ASN A 165 9.36 -19.26 -14.01
N ASP A 166 8.35 -18.40 -13.92
CA ASP A 166 8.49 -16.96 -13.75
C ASP A 166 7.54 -16.38 -12.68
N ALA A 167 7.76 -15.11 -12.31
CA ALA A 167 6.92 -14.39 -11.35
C ALA A 167 5.47 -14.25 -11.84
N THR A 168 5.21 -14.28 -13.15
CA THR A 168 3.86 -14.28 -13.71
C THR A 168 3.08 -15.51 -13.27
N THR A 169 3.72 -16.67 -13.33
CA THR A 169 3.13 -17.95 -12.96
C THR A 169 2.97 -18.07 -11.45
N GLU A 170 3.88 -17.47 -10.68
CA GLU A 170 3.75 -17.35 -9.21
C GLU A 170 2.55 -16.49 -8.82
N LEU A 171 2.38 -15.32 -9.45
CA LEU A 171 1.21 -14.46 -9.26
C LEU A 171 -0.10 -15.19 -9.63
N LEU A 172 -0.08 -15.99 -10.69
CA LEU A 172 -1.24 -16.79 -11.10
C LEU A 172 -1.58 -17.86 -10.05
N ALA A 173 -0.58 -18.53 -9.47
CA ALA A 173 -0.77 -19.47 -8.37
C ALA A 173 -1.35 -18.78 -7.14
N LEU A 174 -0.83 -17.61 -6.77
CA LEU A 174 -1.34 -16.80 -5.65
C LEU A 174 -2.81 -16.42 -5.87
N ARG A 175 -3.17 -15.97 -7.08
CA ARG A 175 -4.56 -15.67 -7.45
C ARG A 175 -5.46 -16.89 -7.43
N ALA A 176 -4.96 -18.06 -7.82
CA ALA A 176 -5.74 -19.30 -7.76
C ALA A 176 -6.04 -19.73 -6.31
N VAL A 177 -5.08 -19.56 -5.39
CA VAL A 177 -5.25 -19.97 -3.99
C VAL A 177 -6.07 -18.97 -3.18
N PHE A 178 -5.83 -17.67 -3.33
CA PHE A 178 -6.41 -16.63 -2.46
C PHE A 178 -7.45 -15.74 -3.17
N GLY A 179 -7.58 -15.83 -4.49
CA GLY A 179 -8.41 -14.93 -5.28
C GLY A 179 -7.72 -13.59 -5.53
N ASP A 180 -8.50 -12.60 -5.98
CA ASP A 180 -7.99 -11.25 -6.26
C ASP A 180 -7.57 -10.54 -4.95
N LEU A 181 -6.49 -9.75 -5.02
CA LEU A 181 -5.96 -8.99 -3.88
C LEU A 181 -7.06 -8.23 -3.13
N ASP A 182 -7.96 -7.55 -3.83
CA ASP A 182 -9.03 -6.73 -3.24
C ASP A 182 -10.00 -7.52 -2.34
N LYS A 183 -10.09 -8.84 -2.52
CA LYS A 183 -10.93 -9.72 -1.71
C LYS A 183 -10.21 -10.22 -0.45
N ILE A 184 -8.89 -10.08 -0.40
CA ILE A 184 -8.07 -10.46 0.75
C ILE A 184 -8.08 -9.27 1.72
N ARG A 185 -8.90 -9.41 2.76
CA ARG A 185 -9.00 -8.42 3.83
C ARG A 185 -7.67 -8.39 4.57
N ILE A 186 -7.00 -7.23 4.55
CA ILE A 186 -5.88 -6.97 5.45
C ILE A 186 -6.43 -7.18 6.87
N PRO A 187 -5.86 -8.08 7.70
CA PRO A 187 -6.17 -8.05 9.10
C PRO A 187 -5.68 -6.69 9.59
N GLU A 188 -6.61 -5.75 9.82
CA GLU A 188 -6.28 -4.50 10.50
C GLU A 188 -5.54 -4.88 11.77
N THR A 189 -4.26 -4.53 11.83
CA THR A 189 -3.42 -4.61 13.01
C THR A 189 -4.12 -3.81 14.10
N GLY A 190 -4.99 -4.48 14.87
CA GLY A 190 -5.95 -3.81 15.74
C GLY A 190 -7.16 -4.63 16.18
N HIS A 191 -7.48 -5.75 15.53
CA HIS A 191 -8.49 -6.67 16.07
C HIS A 191 -7.82 -7.77 16.90
N LYS A 192 -7.87 -7.59 18.23
CA LYS A 192 -7.68 -8.67 19.21
C LYS A 192 -8.39 -9.92 18.70
N GLU A 193 -7.61 -10.98 18.53
CA GLU A 193 -8.10 -12.32 18.30
C GLU A 193 -9.27 -12.59 19.25
N ARG A 194 -10.46 -12.81 18.68
CA ARG A 194 -11.41 -13.67 19.38
C ARG A 194 -10.82 -15.06 19.22
N GLU A 195 -10.14 -15.52 20.26
CA GLU A 195 -9.88 -16.92 20.49
C GLU A 195 -11.22 -17.65 20.34
N THR A 196 -11.44 -18.25 19.17
CA THR A 196 -12.43 -19.30 19.04
C THR A 196 -11.73 -20.55 19.53
N ASP A 197 -11.96 -20.88 20.80
CA ASP A 197 -11.52 -22.11 21.43
C ASP A 197 -11.91 -23.32 20.57
N LYS A 198 -10.98 -23.79 19.74
CA LYS A 198 -10.92 -25.18 19.32
C LYS A 198 -9.95 -25.87 20.26
N THR A 199 -10.43 -26.21 21.44
CA THR A 199 -9.70 -27.08 22.36
C THR A 199 -9.74 -28.51 21.81
N THR A 200 -8.75 -28.84 20.99
CA THR A 200 -8.29 -30.22 20.82
C THR A 200 -7.74 -30.71 22.15
N HIS A 201 -8.39 -31.74 22.68
CA HIS A 201 -7.98 -32.48 23.85
C HIS A 201 -6.61 -33.14 23.60
N SER A 202 -5.55 -32.58 24.20
CA SER A 202 -4.27 -33.26 24.39
C SER A 202 -3.86 -33.05 25.83
N GLY A 203 -4.00 -34.11 26.62
CA GLY A 203 -3.67 -34.12 28.03
C GLY A 203 -2.18 -33.95 28.27
N ALA A 204 -1.86 -33.13 29.27
CA ALA A 204 -0.66 -33.26 30.09
C ALA A 204 -0.95 -32.51 31.39
N GLY A 205 -0.79 -33.22 32.51
CA GLY A 205 -1.30 -32.84 33.82
C GLY A 205 -0.74 -31.52 34.38
N GLY A 206 -1.55 -30.94 35.25
CA GLY A 206 -1.21 -29.86 36.14
C GLY A 206 -2.34 -29.74 37.16
N GLU A 207 -2.10 -30.25 38.37
CA GLU A 207 -2.99 -30.09 39.51
C GLU A 207 -3.08 -28.60 39.87
N GLU A 208 -4.24 -28.00 39.65
CA GLU A 208 -4.60 -26.74 40.31
C GLU A 208 -5.99 -26.89 40.94
N GLN A 209 -5.99 -26.67 42.26
CA GLN A 209 -7.09 -26.83 43.18
C GLN A 209 -8.13 -25.72 42.93
N GLU A 210 -9.27 -26.05 42.32
CA GLU A 210 -10.38 -25.10 42.20
C GLU A 210 -11.10 -24.95 43.55
N GLU A 211 -11.03 -23.74 44.13
CA GLU A 211 -11.83 -23.35 45.29
C GLU A 211 -13.32 -23.30 44.92
N THR A 212 -14.10 -24.30 45.36
CA THR A 212 -15.56 -24.26 45.23
C THR A 212 -16.17 -23.32 46.26
N PRO A 213 -16.94 -22.28 45.86
CA PRO A 213 -17.62 -21.42 46.82
C PRO A 213 -18.79 -22.18 47.49
N SER A 214 -18.75 -22.28 48.82
CA SER A 214 -19.82 -22.88 49.63
C SER A 214 -20.94 -21.87 49.89
N GLY A 215 -21.89 -21.74 48.96
CA GLY A 215 -23.14 -21.00 49.12
C GLY A 215 -24.37 -21.92 49.30
N PRO A 216 -25.44 -21.49 49.99
CA PRO A 216 -26.67 -22.28 50.15
C PRO A 216 -27.55 -22.21 48.89
N GLY A 217 -28.04 -23.35 48.42
CA GLY A 217 -28.92 -23.48 47.23
C GLY A 217 -28.25 -24.17 46.03
N PRO A 218 -28.95 -24.33 44.88
CA PRO A 218 -28.59 -25.16 43.71
C PRO A 218 -27.29 -24.77 42.97
N LEU A 219 -26.45 -23.94 43.59
CA LEU A 219 -25.17 -23.43 43.15
C LEU A 219 -23.98 -24.20 43.75
N LYS A 220 -24.24 -25.13 44.68
CA LYS A 220 -23.20 -25.85 45.42
C LYS A 220 -22.46 -26.86 44.51
N GLY A 221 -21.14 -26.70 44.40
CA GLY A 221 -20.27 -27.61 43.63
C GLY A 221 -20.14 -27.26 42.14
N LEU A 222 -20.62 -26.10 41.71
CA LEU A 222 -20.45 -25.61 40.33
C LEU A 222 -19.29 -24.62 40.26
N SER A 223 -18.48 -24.70 39.20
CA SER A 223 -17.38 -23.75 39.00
C SER A 223 -17.91 -22.33 38.80
N LYS A 224 -17.11 -21.33 39.19
CA LYS A 224 -17.49 -19.91 39.13
C LYS A 224 -17.85 -19.48 37.70
N GLU A 225 -17.10 -19.97 36.71
CA GLU A 225 -17.33 -19.72 35.29
C GLU A 225 -18.69 -20.26 34.83
N TYR A 226 -19.05 -21.44 35.31
CA TYR A 226 -20.35 -22.04 35.03
C TYR A 226 -21.47 -21.19 35.65
N ILE A 227 -21.31 -20.74 36.89
CA ILE A 227 -22.29 -19.88 37.56
C ILE A 227 -22.49 -18.57 36.78
N ASP A 228 -21.42 -17.90 36.37
CA ASP A 228 -21.47 -16.63 35.63
C ASP A 228 -22.14 -16.78 34.26
N HIS A 229 -21.89 -17.89 33.55
CA HIS A 229 -22.52 -18.18 32.26
C HIS A 229 -24.05 -18.31 32.39
N TYR A 230 -24.54 -19.04 33.39
CA TYR A 230 -25.98 -19.24 33.57
C TYR A 230 -26.67 -18.05 34.22
N GLN A 231 -25.98 -17.29 35.08
CA GLN A 231 -26.48 -16.02 35.60
C GLN A 231 -26.79 -15.03 34.47
N LYS A 232 -25.88 -14.87 33.49
CA LYS A 232 -26.13 -14.05 32.30
C LYS A 232 -27.36 -14.52 31.50
N GLY A 233 -27.61 -15.83 31.47
CA GLY A 233 -28.80 -16.41 30.82
C GLY A 233 -30.10 -16.10 31.58
N ILE A 234 -30.05 -16.07 32.90
CA ILE A 234 -31.18 -15.67 33.76
C ILE A 234 -31.45 -14.18 33.59
N ASP A 235 -30.41 -13.34 33.64
CA ASP A 235 -30.52 -11.88 33.47
C ASP A 235 -31.05 -11.50 32.07
N ALA A 236 -30.70 -12.29 31.05
CA ALA A 236 -31.23 -12.16 29.70
C ALA A 236 -32.65 -12.75 29.51
N GLY A 237 -33.29 -13.24 30.58
CA GLY A 237 -34.63 -13.82 30.56
C GLY A 237 -34.75 -15.16 29.83
N ARG A 238 -33.62 -15.82 29.51
CA ARG A 238 -33.58 -17.13 28.83
C ARG A 238 -33.97 -18.27 29.77
N TYR A 239 -33.76 -18.09 31.08
CA TYR A 239 -34.14 -19.01 32.14
C TYR A 239 -34.99 -18.28 33.18
N LYS A 240 -35.95 -18.99 33.79
CA LYS A 240 -36.85 -18.43 34.81
C LYS A 240 -36.21 -18.21 36.19
N GLY A 241 -34.89 -18.40 36.28
CA GLY A 241 -34.13 -18.39 37.53
C GLY A 241 -33.33 -19.69 37.70
N TRP A 242 -32.68 -19.82 38.85
CA TRP A 242 -31.89 -21.00 39.20
C TRP A 242 -32.75 -22.26 39.41
N ASP A 243 -34.06 -22.09 39.61
CA ASP A 243 -35.04 -23.17 39.77
C ASP A 243 -35.68 -23.63 38.44
N ASP A 244 -35.19 -23.15 37.29
CA ASP A 244 -35.68 -23.58 35.99
C ASP A 244 -35.32 -25.06 35.74
N GLU A 245 -36.32 -25.89 35.44
CA GLU A 245 -36.14 -27.34 35.19
C GLU A 245 -35.08 -27.66 34.13
N ARG A 246 -34.90 -26.78 33.15
CA ARG A 246 -33.87 -26.93 32.12
C ARG A 246 -32.49 -26.76 32.73
N LEU A 247 -32.34 -25.76 33.58
CA LEU A 247 -31.09 -25.45 34.26
C LEU A 247 -30.72 -26.56 35.26
N ILE A 248 -31.70 -27.02 36.05
CA ILE A 248 -31.53 -28.13 37.01
C ILE A 248 -31.07 -29.41 36.30
N ARG A 249 -31.60 -29.71 35.11
CA ARG A 249 -31.18 -30.88 34.33
C ARG A 249 -29.75 -30.75 33.81
N ILE A 250 -29.35 -29.55 33.39
CA ILE A 250 -28.00 -29.26 32.90
C ILE A 250 -27.00 -29.30 34.08
N GLN A 251 -27.36 -28.73 35.23
CA GLN A 251 -26.58 -28.82 36.47
C GLN A 251 -26.36 -30.26 36.92
N LYS A 252 -27.40 -31.10 36.96
CA LYS A 252 -27.26 -32.54 37.30
C LYS A 252 -26.33 -33.29 36.35
N ARG A 253 -26.25 -32.89 35.08
CA ARG A 253 -25.32 -33.48 34.10
C ARG A 253 -23.90 -32.98 34.27
N ALA A 254 -23.71 -31.72 34.66
CA ALA A 254 -22.40 -31.14 34.94
C ALA A 254 -21.79 -31.77 36.20
N LEU A 255 -22.57 -31.89 37.28
CA LEU A 255 -22.18 -32.53 38.54
C LEU A 255 -21.92 -34.04 38.42
N ALA A 256 -22.42 -34.71 37.39
CA ALA A 256 -22.18 -36.13 37.15
C ALA A 256 -20.95 -36.41 36.26
N ARG A 257 -20.30 -35.36 35.73
CA ARG A 257 -19.14 -35.45 34.83
C ARG A 257 -17.85 -34.88 35.40
N GLY A 258 -17.91 -34.13 36.51
CA GLY A 258 -16.76 -33.82 37.36
C GLY A 258 -16.65 -34.84 38.48
#